data_AF-A0A9Q7BC92-F1
#
_entry.id   AF-A0A9Q7BC92-F1
#
_cell.length_a   1.000
_cell.length_b   1.000
_cell.length_c   1.000
_cell.angle_alpha   90.00
_cell.angle_beta   90.00
_cell.angle_gamma   90.00
#
_symmetry.space_group_name_H-M   'P 1'
#
loop_
_entity.id
_entity.type
_entity.pdbx_description
1 polymer ?
#
loop_
_entity_poly.entity_id
_entity_poly.type
_entity_poly.pdbx_seq_one_letter_code
_entity_poly.pdbx_strand_id
1 'polypeptide(L)'
;MPMSDMLLTKRHLLGGAALGAFAMALAATGAGTAVAATAPTPEGTVDMAQALQPGKSPDMAVGDPNAKVKIIEYMSTTCPHCAHFAATTFDPIKTKYIDTGKVYFIIREFPIASQDQDPAAYAAFMLVRCAPNGPSVPLLETFMKQQMQWAGPAVTDVRASLLQISKIAGFTQDSFEACLNNGALVDDINAVRARGVTFGVNGTPTFLINGKRYSGDMSVDSMSAIIDSML
;
A
#
# COMPACT_ATOMS: atom_id res chain seq x y z
N MET A 1 41.02 -40.15 2.10
CA MET A 1 41.17 -41.25 3.07
C MET A 1 40.69 -40.73 4.42
N PRO A 2 39.67 -41.36 5.02
CA PRO A 2 39.15 -41.01 6.33
C PRO A 2 40.05 -41.61 7.41
N MET A 3 40.07 -41.03 8.61
CA MET A 3 40.28 -41.79 9.84
C MET A 3 39.72 -40.98 11.01
N SER A 4 38.62 -41.50 11.53
CA SER A 4 38.05 -41.17 12.84
C SER A 4 39.08 -41.41 13.94
N ASP A 5 39.05 -40.60 14.99
CA ASP A 5 39.40 -41.08 16.32
C ASP A 5 38.38 -40.57 17.34
N MET A 6 37.75 -41.56 17.96
CA MET A 6 36.82 -41.48 19.07
C MET A 6 37.60 -42.04 20.26
N LEU A 7 37.41 -41.46 21.45
CA LEU A 7 37.16 -42.13 22.74
C LEU A 7 37.80 -41.37 23.93
N LEU A 8 36.91 -40.99 24.87
CA LEU A 8 36.96 -41.07 26.35
C LEU A 8 38.31 -40.78 27.06
N THR A 9 38.34 -40.13 28.23
CA THR A 9 37.89 -40.77 29.50
C THR A 9 38.03 -39.81 30.71
N LYS A 10 36.97 -39.77 31.54
CA LYS A 10 36.84 -39.56 33.00
C LYS A 10 37.71 -38.51 33.72
N ARG A 11 37.05 -37.65 34.49
CA ARG A 11 37.22 -37.64 35.97
C ARG A 11 36.09 -36.95 36.71
N HIS A 12 35.58 -37.68 37.69
CA HIS A 12 34.58 -37.30 38.69
C HIS A 12 35.10 -36.21 39.63
N LEU A 13 34.25 -35.27 40.01
CA LEU A 13 34.32 -34.61 41.32
C LEU A 13 32.90 -34.45 41.88
N LEU A 14 32.77 -34.91 43.12
CA LEU A 14 31.59 -35.02 43.96
C LEU A 14 31.32 -33.70 44.70
N GLY A 15 30.06 -33.51 45.08
CA GLY A 15 29.59 -32.52 46.07
C GLY A 15 28.21 -32.01 45.64
N GLY A 16 27.08 -32.31 46.29
CA GLY A 16 26.87 -32.58 47.70
C GLY A 16 25.86 -31.54 48.22
N ALA A 17 24.58 -31.91 48.20
CA ALA A 17 23.43 -31.43 48.99
C ALA A 17 23.28 -29.94 49.35
N ALA A 18 22.11 -29.37 49.00
CA ALA A 18 21.18 -28.80 49.99
C ALA A 18 19.85 -28.40 49.33
N LEU A 19 18.76 -28.92 49.89
CA LEU A 19 17.39 -28.48 49.61
C LEU A 19 17.21 -27.03 50.09
N GLY A 20 16.78 -26.15 49.20
CA GLY A 20 16.25 -24.82 49.52
C GLY A 20 14.89 -24.66 48.86
N ALA A 21 13.82 -24.85 49.63
CA ALA A 21 12.48 -24.47 49.21
C ALA A 21 12.41 -22.94 49.14
N PHE A 22 12.36 -22.39 47.93
CA PHE A 22 12.01 -20.99 47.71
C PHE A 22 10.68 -20.94 46.96
N ALA A 23 9.60 -20.81 47.73
CA ALA A 23 8.30 -20.41 47.20
C ALA A 23 8.42 -18.96 46.74
N MET A 24 8.43 -18.74 45.43
CA MET A 24 8.35 -17.40 44.84
C MET A 24 6.95 -17.22 44.26
N ALA A 25 6.07 -16.60 45.06
CA ALA A 25 4.83 -16.01 44.58
C ALA A 25 5.12 -14.55 44.18
N LEU A 26 4.99 -14.23 42.89
CA LEU A 26 4.81 -12.88 42.35
C LEU A 26 4.30 -13.03 40.91
N ALA A 27 2.98 -13.02 40.68
CA ALA A 27 2.09 -11.88 40.52
C ALA A 27 2.21 -11.15 39.16
N ALA A 28 1.02 -10.92 38.60
CA ALA A 28 0.65 -9.98 37.55
C ALA A 28 0.97 -10.34 36.09
N THR A 29 -0.01 -11.02 35.49
CA THR A 29 -0.63 -10.64 34.21
C THR A 29 -0.20 -9.28 33.67
N GLY A 30 0.77 -9.27 32.76
CA GLY A 30 0.98 -8.16 31.84
C GLY A 30 -0.11 -8.16 30.78
N ALA A 31 -1.35 -7.84 31.16
CA ALA A 31 -2.33 -7.37 30.19
C ALA A 31 -1.84 -6.00 29.73
N GLY A 32 -1.01 -5.99 28.68
CA GLY A 32 -0.68 -4.76 27.98
C GLY A 32 -2.00 -4.14 27.56
N THR A 33 -2.39 -3.05 28.22
CA THR A 33 -3.51 -2.24 27.76
C THR A 33 -3.08 -1.70 26.41
N ALA A 34 -3.54 -2.37 25.35
CA ALA A 34 -3.50 -1.83 24.00
C ALA A 34 -4.20 -0.48 24.07
N VAL A 35 -3.42 0.59 24.07
CA VAL A 35 -3.97 1.94 23.95
C VAL A 35 -4.57 1.96 22.55
N ALA A 36 -5.90 1.89 22.48
CA ALA A 36 -6.61 1.98 21.21
C ALA A 36 -6.14 3.25 20.50
N ALA A 37 -5.52 3.10 19.33
CA ALA A 37 -5.09 4.25 18.55
C ALA A 37 -6.31 5.13 18.28
N THR A 38 -6.21 6.41 18.66
CA THR A 38 -7.29 7.36 18.41
C THR A 38 -7.29 7.68 16.91
N ALA A 39 -8.45 7.56 16.27
CA ALA A 39 -8.60 7.89 14.86
C ALA A 39 -8.20 9.36 14.62
N PRO A 40 -7.44 9.67 13.53
CA PRO A 40 -7.09 11.04 13.21
C PRO A 40 -8.35 11.87 12.95
N THR A 41 -8.24 13.19 13.14
CA THR A 41 -9.33 14.13 12.86
C THR A 41 -9.42 14.33 11.34
N PRO A 42 -10.62 14.29 10.73
CA PRO A 42 -10.78 14.56 9.31
C PRO A 42 -10.49 16.02 8.96
N GLU A 43 -9.89 16.25 7.80
CA GLU A 43 -9.52 17.56 7.26
C GLU A 43 -10.66 18.21 6.46
N GLY A 44 -11.78 17.51 6.30
CA GLY A 44 -12.94 18.01 5.59
C GLY A 44 -14.02 16.95 5.38
N THR A 45 -15.17 17.41 4.90
CA THR A 45 -16.28 16.55 4.48
C THR A 45 -16.36 16.48 2.97
N VAL A 46 -16.90 15.36 2.46
CA VAL A 46 -17.03 15.06 1.03
C VAL A 46 -18.37 14.40 0.76
N ASP A 47 -19.01 14.78 -0.34
CA ASP A 47 -20.16 14.04 -0.85
C ASP A 47 -19.67 12.73 -1.51
N MET A 48 -19.83 11.60 -0.82
CA MET A 48 -19.44 10.29 -1.36
C MET A 48 -20.33 9.81 -2.49
N ALA A 49 -21.59 10.24 -2.56
CA ALA A 49 -22.45 9.87 -3.68
C ALA A 49 -21.90 10.49 -4.98
N GLN A 50 -21.36 11.71 -4.90
CA GLN A 50 -20.64 12.34 -6.00
C GLN A 50 -19.25 11.74 -6.21
N ALA A 51 -18.48 11.51 -5.14
CA ALA A 51 -17.11 11.01 -5.25
C ALA A 51 -17.05 9.58 -5.83
N LEU A 52 -18.03 8.73 -5.54
CA LEU A 52 -18.11 7.36 -6.06
C LEU A 52 -18.67 7.27 -7.48
N GLN A 53 -19.06 8.38 -8.11
CA GLN A 53 -19.48 8.33 -9.50
C GLN A 53 -18.31 7.84 -10.37
N PRO A 54 -18.59 6.96 -11.36
CA PRO A 54 -17.56 6.44 -12.25
C PRO A 54 -16.88 7.57 -13.04
N GLY A 55 -15.60 7.36 -13.34
CA GLY A 55 -14.83 8.20 -14.25
C GLY A 55 -15.07 7.83 -15.71
N LYS A 56 -14.31 8.47 -16.61
CA LYS A 56 -14.22 8.05 -18.01
C LYS A 56 -13.59 6.65 -18.12
N SER A 57 -12.59 6.37 -17.29
CA SER A 57 -12.00 5.05 -17.12
C SER A 57 -12.63 4.33 -15.91
N PRO A 58 -12.77 2.99 -15.95
CA PRO A 58 -13.22 2.20 -14.80
C PRO A 58 -12.34 2.45 -13.57
N ASP A 59 -12.90 2.45 -12.36
CA ASP A 59 -12.08 2.60 -11.16
C ASP A 59 -11.15 1.39 -10.96
N MET A 60 -9.92 1.63 -10.49
CA MET A 60 -9.05 0.56 -9.99
C MET A 60 -9.50 0.25 -8.57
N ALA A 61 -10.15 -0.89 -8.36
CA ALA A 61 -10.76 -1.19 -7.07
C ALA A 61 -10.58 -2.65 -6.63
N VAL A 62 -10.56 -2.85 -5.32
CA VAL A 62 -10.52 -4.15 -4.65
C VAL A 62 -11.56 -4.23 -3.53
N GLY A 63 -12.04 -5.43 -3.23
CA GLY A 63 -13.07 -5.67 -2.22
C GLY A 63 -14.50 -5.70 -2.77
N ASP A 64 -15.46 -5.92 -1.88
CA ASP A 64 -16.89 -5.99 -2.22
C ASP A 64 -17.45 -4.57 -2.46
N PRO A 65 -18.01 -4.25 -3.64
CA PRO A 65 -18.62 -2.93 -3.91
C PRO A 65 -19.80 -2.57 -2.97
N ASN A 66 -20.37 -3.56 -2.28
CA ASN A 66 -21.43 -3.41 -1.28
C ASN A 66 -20.91 -3.27 0.16
N ALA A 67 -19.59 -3.27 0.37
CA ALA A 67 -18.99 -3.10 1.68
C ALA A 67 -19.47 -1.80 2.36
N LYS A 68 -19.66 -1.86 3.68
CA LYS A 68 -20.16 -0.75 4.50
C LYS A 68 -19.22 0.46 4.47
N VAL A 69 -17.92 0.22 4.38
CA VAL A 69 -16.91 1.27 4.31
C VAL A 69 -16.38 1.38 2.89
N LYS A 70 -16.45 2.58 2.31
CA LYS A 70 -15.91 2.90 0.99
C LYS A 70 -14.76 3.89 1.13
N ILE A 71 -13.61 3.52 0.57
CA ILE A 71 -12.38 4.29 0.61
C ILE A 71 -11.98 4.63 -0.83
N ILE A 72 -11.69 5.90 -1.09
CA ILE A 72 -11.01 6.35 -2.30
C ILE A 72 -9.64 6.88 -1.89
N GLU A 73 -8.56 6.24 -2.32
CA GLU A 73 -7.20 6.76 -2.23
C GLU A 73 -6.86 7.54 -3.50
N TYR A 74 -6.54 8.82 -3.36
CA TYR A 74 -5.85 9.60 -4.37
C TYR A 74 -4.35 9.55 -4.10
N MET A 75 -3.60 9.00 -5.06
CA MET A 75 -2.17 8.73 -4.90
C MET A 75 -1.36 9.05 -6.16
N SER A 76 -0.05 9.20 -6.01
CA SER A 76 0.89 9.36 -7.12
C SER A 76 1.92 8.24 -7.06
N THR A 77 2.24 7.66 -8.23
CA THR A 77 3.22 6.57 -8.36
C THR A 77 4.65 6.97 -8.02
N THR A 78 4.99 8.26 -8.09
CA THR A 78 6.30 8.82 -7.69
C THR A 78 6.30 9.44 -6.29
N CYS A 79 5.16 9.43 -5.58
CA CYS A 79 5.08 9.96 -4.23
C CYS A 79 5.68 8.96 -3.21
N PRO A 80 6.70 9.36 -2.41
CA PRO A 80 7.31 8.47 -1.44
C PRO A 80 6.37 8.09 -0.28
N HIS A 81 5.46 8.97 0.13
CA HIS A 81 4.45 8.66 1.14
C HIS A 81 3.45 7.62 0.63
N CYS A 82 3.05 7.69 -0.64
CA CYS A 82 2.22 6.64 -1.25
C CYS A 82 2.95 5.28 -1.29
N ALA A 83 4.25 5.29 -1.60
CA ALA A 83 5.05 4.05 -1.56
C ALA A 83 5.17 3.48 -0.15
N HIS A 84 5.38 4.35 0.85
CA HIS A 84 5.39 3.95 2.25
C HIS A 84 4.05 3.32 2.66
N PHE A 85 2.92 3.99 2.39
CA PHE A 85 1.58 3.45 2.66
C PHE A 85 1.36 2.06 2.01
N ALA A 86 1.71 1.92 0.72
CA ALA A 86 1.59 0.65 0.01
C ALA A 86 2.47 -0.46 0.60
N ALA A 87 3.67 -0.12 1.10
CA ALA A 87 4.61 -1.07 1.68
C ALA A 87 4.27 -1.48 3.13
N THR A 88 3.66 -0.59 3.92
CA THR A 88 3.50 -0.80 5.37
C THR A 88 2.05 -0.96 5.81
N THR A 89 1.10 -0.36 5.10
CA THR A 89 -0.29 -0.24 5.58
C THR A 89 -1.29 -0.97 4.69
N PHE A 90 -1.13 -0.92 3.36
CA PHE A 90 -2.13 -1.46 2.44
C PHE A 90 -2.37 -2.96 2.64
N ASP A 91 -1.33 -3.80 2.69
CA ASP A 91 -1.48 -5.27 2.84
C ASP A 91 -2.18 -5.68 4.16
N PRO A 92 -1.81 -5.13 5.34
CA PRO A 92 -2.55 -5.37 6.58
C PRO A 92 -4.02 -4.94 6.51
N ILE A 93 -4.31 -3.77 5.95
CA ILE A 93 -5.68 -3.26 5.79
C ILE A 93 -6.47 -4.14 4.83
N LYS A 94 -5.86 -4.56 3.73
CA LYS A 94 -6.44 -5.48 2.77
C LYS A 94 -6.85 -6.78 3.43
N THR A 95 -5.93 -7.41 4.16
CA THR A 95 -6.18 -8.68 4.85
C THR A 95 -7.29 -8.54 5.90
N LYS A 96 -7.25 -7.47 6.71
CA LYS A 96 -8.17 -7.30 7.84
C LYS A 96 -9.59 -6.88 7.41
N TYR A 97 -9.70 -6.08 6.35
CA TYR A 97 -10.95 -5.39 6.01
C TYR A 97 -11.43 -5.58 4.57
N ILE A 98 -10.54 -5.56 3.58
CA ILE A 98 -10.95 -5.66 2.18
C ILE A 98 -11.33 -7.11 1.86
N ASP A 99 -10.46 -8.06 2.20
CA ASP A 99 -10.65 -9.49 1.95
C ASP A 99 -11.80 -10.09 2.79
N THR A 100 -12.17 -9.42 3.88
CA THR A 100 -13.30 -9.80 4.74
C THR A 100 -14.62 -9.12 4.34
N GLY A 101 -14.66 -8.39 3.23
CA GLY A 101 -15.88 -7.74 2.70
C GLY A 101 -16.32 -6.49 3.46
N LYS A 102 -15.48 -5.96 4.35
CA LYS A 102 -15.79 -4.79 5.19
C LYS A 102 -15.47 -3.47 4.50
N VAL A 103 -14.50 -3.47 3.59
CA VAL A 103 -14.03 -2.29 2.85
C VAL A 103 -14.07 -2.53 1.34
N TYR A 104 -14.61 -1.54 0.61
CA TYR A 104 -14.38 -1.35 -0.81
C TYR A 104 -13.33 -0.27 -0.99
N PHE A 105 -12.20 -0.60 -1.62
CA PHE A 105 -11.06 0.29 -1.75
C PHE A 105 -10.83 0.63 -3.22
N ILE A 106 -10.93 1.92 -3.55
CA ILE A 106 -10.72 2.48 -4.88
C ILE A 106 -9.41 3.26 -4.87
N ILE A 107 -8.59 3.08 -5.90
CA ILE A 107 -7.36 3.84 -6.13
C ILE A 107 -7.56 4.74 -7.34
N ARG A 108 -7.26 6.02 -7.18
CA ARG A 108 -7.37 7.05 -8.21
C ARG A 108 -6.08 7.83 -8.34
N GLU A 109 -5.78 8.15 -9.59
CA GLU A 109 -4.55 8.83 -9.95
C GLU A 109 -4.59 10.29 -9.53
N PHE A 110 -3.48 10.73 -8.94
CA PHE A 110 -3.23 12.12 -8.63
C PHE A 110 -1.74 12.43 -8.78
N PRO A 111 -1.17 12.45 -10.01
CA PRO A 111 0.16 13.00 -10.23
C PRO A 111 0.24 14.42 -9.67
N ILE A 112 1.24 14.71 -8.84
CA ILE A 112 1.33 16.02 -8.17
C ILE A 112 1.70 17.11 -9.21
N ALA A 113 2.62 16.80 -10.11
CA ALA A 113 3.06 17.66 -11.20
C ALA A 113 2.41 17.28 -12.55
N SER A 114 2.52 18.15 -13.56
CA SER A 114 2.04 17.83 -14.92
C SER A 114 2.87 16.72 -15.58
N GLN A 115 2.35 16.12 -16.65
CA GLN A 115 3.06 15.06 -17.39
C GLN A 115 4.47 15.48 -17.82
N ASP A 116 4.65 16.73 -18.27
CA ASP A 116 5.97 17.23 -18.71
C ASP A 116 6.94 17.39 -17.53
N GLN A 117 6.43 17.61 -16.33
CA GLN A 117 7.22 17.81 -15.11
C GLN A 117 7.51 16.51 -14.38
N ASP A 118 6.59 15.55 -14.45
CA ASP A 118 6.74 14.21 -13.88
C ASP A 118 6.22 13.13 -14.86
N PRO A 119 6.96 12.87 -15.95
CA PRO A 119 6.56 11.87 -16.93
C PRO A 119 6.59 10.45 -16.37
N ALA A 120 7.38 10.21 -15.31
CA ALA A 120 7.51 8.91 -14.67
C ALA A 120 6.20 8.51 -13.96
N ALA A 121 5.57 9.46 -13.26
CA ALA A 121 4.29 9.20 -12.59
C ALA A 121 3.20 8.77 -13.59
N TYR A 122 3.08 9.53 -14.67
CA TYR A 122 2.11 9.23 -15.74
C TYR A 122 2.42 7.90 -16.41
N ALA A 123 3.67 7.64 -16.76
CA ALA A 123 4.06 6.38 -17.41
C ALA A 123 3.69 5.15 -16.57
N ALA A 124 3.97 5.18 -15.25
CA ALA A 124 3.58 4.09 -14.36
C ALA A 124 2.05 3.89 -14.29
N PHE A 125 1.27 4.96 -14.20
CA PHE A 125 -0.20 4.87 -14.23
C PHE A 125 -0.73 4.35 -15.57
N MET A 126 -0.18 4.82 -16.69
CA MET A 126 -0.55 4.35 -18.01
C MET A 126 -0.32 2.83 -18.11
N LEU A 127 0.84 2.33 -17.66
CA LEU A 127 1.16 0.90 -17.64
C LEU A 127 0.21 0.09 -16.76
N VAL A 128 -0.19 0.64 -15.62
CA VAL A 128 -1.22 0.02 -14.77
C VAL A 128 -2.56 -0.07 -15.49
N ARG A 129 -2.97 0.97 -16.22
CA ARG A 129 -4.24 1.02 -16.96
C ARG A 129 -4.29 0.09 -18.16
N CYS A 130 -3.21 0.02 -18.91
CA CYS A 130 -3.12 -0.74 -20.15
C CYS A 130 -2.54 -2.15 -19.97
N ALA A 131 -2.43 -2.64 -18.74
CA ALA A 131 -1.93 -3.99 -18.49
C ALA A 131 -2.72 -5.01 -19.33
N PRO A 132 -2.08 -6.07 -19.85
CA PRO A 132 -2.69 -6.98 -20.84
C PRO A 132 -4.05 -7.58 -20.45
N ASN A 133 -4.30 -7.72 -19.14
CA ASN A 133 -5.56 -8.26 -18.60
C ASN A 133 -6.51 -7.16 -18.06
N GLY A 134 -6.32 -5.91 -18.50
CA GLY A 134 -7.01 -4.73 -17.99
C GLY A 134 -6.30 -4.07 -16.81
N PRO A 135 -6.87 -2.99 -16.25
CA PRO A 135 -6.26 -2.23 -15.16
C PRO A 135 -5.84 -3.13 -13.98
N SER A 136 -4.59 -3.01 -13.53
CA SER A 136 -3.98 -3.97 -12.61
C SER A 136 -3.51 -3.35 -11.29
N VAL A 137 -4.32 -3.48 -10.24
CA VAL A 137 -3.93 -3.12 -8.86
C VAL A 137 -2.66 -3.86 -8.41
N PRO A 138 -2.46 -5.17 -8.70
CA PRO A 138 -1.20 -5.85 -8.36
C PRO A 138 0.05 -5.26 -9.03
N LEU A 139 -0.08 -4.79 -10.28
CA LEU A 139 1.02 -4.10 -10.95
C LEU A 139 1.30 -2.74 -10.30
N LEU A 140 0.25 -1.99 -9.95
CA LEU A 140 0.39 -0.74 -9.22
C LEU A 140 1.11 -0.95 -7.88
N GLU A 141 0.68 -1.94 -7.09
CA GLU A 141 1.35 -2.30 -5.84
C GLU A 141 2.82 -2.63 -6.05
N THR A 142 3.16 -3.35 -7.13
CA THR A 142 4.55 -3.67 -7.42
C THR A 142 5.36 -2.41 -7.72
N PHE A 143 4.83 -1.49 -8.53
CA PHE A 143 5.48 -0.19 -8.74
C PHE A 143 5.67 0.55 -7.42
N MET A 144 4.66 0.58 -6.55
CA MET A 144 4.79 1.29 -5.27
C MET A 144 5.82 0.65 -4.33
N LYS A 145 5.78 -0.68 -4.17
CA LYS A 145 6.72 -1.42 -3.31
C LYS A 145 8.15 -1.38 -3.85
N GLN A 146 8.33 -1.21 -5.16
CA GLN A 146 9.63 -1.11 -5.84
C GLN A 146 9.99 0.33 -6.26
N GLN A 147 9.34 1.36 -5.71
CA GLN A 147 9.49 2.75 -6.18
C GLN A 147 10.95 3.21 -6.29
N MET A 148 11.79 2.86 -5.31
CA MET A 148 13.21 3.21 -5.32
C MET A 148 14.01 2.58 -6.48
N GLN A 149 13.53 1.51 -7.09
CA GLN A 149 14.18 0.80 -8.19
C GLN A 149 13.85 1.37 -9.58
N TRP A 150 12.77 2.15 -9.71
CA TRP A 150 12.35 2.72 -10.99
C TRP A 150 12.12 4.25 -10.98
N ALA A 151 11.90 4.85 -9.81
CA ALA A 151 11.76 6.31 -9.62
C ALA A 151 12.71 6.88 -8.54
N GLY A 152 13.61 6.06 -8.00
CA GLY A 152 14.58 6.52 -7.00
C GLY A 152 15.69 7.39 -7.60
N PRO A 153 16.42 8.15 -6.76
CA PRO A 153 17.48 9.07 -7.21
C PRO A 153 18.67 8.37 -7.88
N ALA A 154 18.84 7.06 -7.68
CA ALA A 154 19.89 6.26 -8.31
C ALA A 154 19.48 5.71 -9.69
N VAL A 155 18.24 5.92 -10.13
CA VAL A 155 17.73 5.40 -11.40
C VAL A 155 18.17 6.30 -12.55
N THR A 156 18.93 5.73 -13.48
CA THR A 156 19.45 6.44 -14.66
C THR A 156 18.59 6.24 -15.91
N ASP A 157 17.80 5.16 -15.96
CA ASP A 157 16.88 4.87 -17.06
C ASP A 157 15.53 4.39 -16.51
N VAL A 158 14.66 5.36 -16.23
CA VAL A 158 13.30 5.12 -15.72
C VAL A 158 12.50 4.24 -16.69
N ARG A 159 12.67 4.43 -18.01
CA ARG A 159 11.89 3.70 -19.02
C ARG A 159 12.27 2.22 -19.01
N ALA A 160 13.56 1.90 -18.95
CA ALA A 160 14.02 0.52 -18.85
C ALA A 160 13.57 -0.14 -17.54
N SER A 161 13.64 0.58 -16.40
CA SER A 161 13.15 0.06 -15.12
C SER A 161 11.64 -0.21 -15.14
N LEU A 162 10.84 0.70 -15.71
CA LEU A 162 9.39 0.51 -15.87
C LEU A 162 9.08 -0.71 -16.73
N LEU A 163 9.79 -0.90 -17.84
CA LEU A 163 9.63 -2.09 -18.69
C LEU A 163 9.99 -3.37 -17.94
N GLN A 164 11.08 -3.38 -17.18
CA GLN A 164 11.51 -4.54 -16.41
C GLN A 164 10.42 -4.99 -15.42
N ILE A 165 9.81 -4.06 -14.69
CA ILE A 165 8.71 -4.36 -13.77
C ILE A 165 7.47 -4.80 -14.55
N SER A 166 7.10 -4.08 -15.61
CA SER A 166 5.88 -4.36 -16.40
C SER A 166 5.86 -5.76 -17.01
N LYS A 167 7.02 -6.37 -17.30
CA LYS A 167 7.11 -7.75 -17.80
C LYS A 167 6.43 -8.77 -16.89
N ILE A 168 6.39 -8.55 -15.56
CA ILE A 168 5.69 -9.47 -14.63
C ILE A 168 4.18 -9.50 -14.87
N ALA A 169 3.63 -8.42 -15.42
CA ALA A 169 2.22 -8.31 -15.80
C ALA A 169 1.96 -8.74 -17.26
N GLY A 170 2.98 -9.27 -17.95
CA GLY A 170 2.86 -9.81 -19.30
C GLY A 170 3.10 -8.80 -20.42
N PHE A 171 3.68 -7.63 -20.14
CA PHE A 171 4.04 -6.67 -21.19
C PHE A 171 5.14 -7.21 -22.11
N THR A 172 4.93 -7.06 -23.42
CA THR A 172 6.00 -7.13 -24.43
C THR A 172 6.59 -5.73 -24.62
N GLN A 173 7.68 -5.62 -25.39
CA GLN A 173 8.20 -4.31 -25.80
C GLN A 173 7.11 -3.52 -26.53
N ASP A 174 6.46 -4.13 -27.52
CA ASP A 174 5.46 -3.47 -28.36
C ASP A 174 4.24 -2.99 -27.55
N SER A 175 3.72 -3.81 -26.63
CA SER A 175 2.57 -3.40 -25.81
C SER A 175 2.95 -2.32 -24.79
N PHE A 176 4.18 -2.34 -24.28
CA PHE A 176 4.72 -1.30 -23.41
C PHE A 176 4.82 0.03 -24.17
N GLU A 177 5.38 0.02 -25.37
CA GLU A 177 5.52 1.22 -26.20
C GLU A 177 4.18 1.78 -26.65
N ALA A 178 3.29 0.93 -27.14
CA ALA A 178 1.94 1.32 -27.55
C ALA A 178 1.17 1.97 -26.39
N CYS A 179 1.33 1.44 -25.18
CA CYS A 179 0.72 2.00 -24.00
C CYS A 179 1.24 3.39 -23.66
N LEU A 180 2.56 3.57 -23.59
CA LEU A 180 3.18 4.84 -23.25
C LEU A 180 2.98 5.93 -24.32
N ASN A 181 2.63 5.55 -25.54
CA ASN A 181 2.28 6.47 -26.62
C ASN A 181 0.77 6.79 -26.68
N ASN A 182 -0.04 6.26 -25.76
CA ASN A 182 -1.49 6.49 -25.76
C ASN A 182 -1.86 7.79 -25.03
N GLY A 183 -1.97 8.89 -25.78
CA GLY A 183 -2.38 10.20 -25.24
C GLY A 183 -3.74 10.21 -24.55
N ALA A 184 -4.68 9.32 -24.92
CA ALA A 184 -5.98 9.27 -24.27
C ALA A 184 -5.88 8.81 -22.79
N LEU A 185 -4.88 8.01 -22.44
CA LEU A 185 -4.64 7.64 -21.03
C LEU A 185 -4.13 8.83 -20.21
N VAL A 186 -3.34 9.71 -20.81
CA VAL A 186 -2.88 10.95 -20.16
C VAL A 186 -4.09 11.85 -19.86
N ASP A 187 -4.98 12.02 -20.83
CA ASP A 187 -6.21 12.80 -20.66
C ASP A 187 -7.10 12.22 -19.55
N ASP A 188 -7.23 10.89 -19.51
CA ASP A 188 -7.99 10.18 -18.48
C ASP A 188 -7.40 10.40 -17.08
N ILE A 189 -6.08 10.25 -16.92
CA ILE A 189 -5.36 10.52 -15.67
C ILE A 189 -5.58 11.98 -15.24
N ASN A 190 -5.48 12.93 -16.17
CA ASN A 190 -5.71 14.34 -15.88
C ASN A 190 -7.16 14.61 -15.44
N ALA A 191 -8.15 13.95 -16.04
CA ALA A 191 -9.54 14.07 -15.65
C ALA A 191 -9.80 13.50 -14.24
N VAL A 192 -9.17 12.37 -13.89
CA VAL A 192 -9.25 11.80 -12.53
C VAL A 192 -8.62 12.75 -11.51
N ARG A 193 -7.43 13.28 -11.81
CA ARG A 193 -6.75 14.28 -10.96
C ARG A 193 -7.61 15.52 -10.76
N ALA A 194 -8.14 16.10 -11.84
CA ALA A 194 -8.98 17.30 -11.78
C ALA A 194 -10.25 17.07 -10.93
N ARG A 195 -10.85 15.88 -11.01
CA ARG A 195 -11.97 15.49 -10.14
C ARG A 195 -11.55 15.40 -8.67
N GLY A 196 -10.36 14.86 -8.37
CA GLY A 196 -9.83 14.85 -7.00
C GLY A 196 -9.75 16.24 -6.38
N VAL A 197 -9.30 17.24 -7.16
CA VAL A 197 -9.21 18.64 -6.72
C VAL A 197 -10.58 19.18 -6.29
N THR A 198 -11.68 18.78 -6.94
CA THR A 198 -13.04 19.23 -6.56
C THR A 198 -13.50 18.69 -5.20
N PHE A 199 -12.88 17.60 -4.72
CA PHE A 199 -13.08 17.06 -3.37
C PHE A 199 -12.03 17.57 -2.37
N GLY A 200 -11.26 18.59 -2.77
CA GLY A 200 -10.19 19.23 -1.99
C GLY A 200 -8.98 18.34 -1.74
N VAL A 201 -8.72 17.39 -2.65
CA VAL A 201 -7.42 16.71 -2.72
C VAL A 201 -6.38 17.70 -3.22
N ASN A 202 -5.35 17.97 -2.42
CA ASN A 202 -4.27 18.91 -2.72
C ASN A 202 -2.86 18.28 -2.58
N GLY A 203 -2.79 16.99 -2.25
CA GLY A 203 -1.57 16.23 -2.05
C GLY A 203 -1.85 14.74 -1.92
N THR A 204 -0.78 13.93 -1.85
CA THR A 204 -0.88 12.46 -1.83
C THR A 204 -0.05 11.83 -0.70
N PRO A 205 -0.51 10.70 -0.12
CA PRO A 205 -1.83 10.11 -0.34
C PRO A 205 -2.92 10.96 0.35
N THR A 206 -4.11 10.97 -0.25
CA THR A 206 -5.32 11.51 0.38
C THR A 206 -6.42 10.46 0.30
N PHE A 207 -7.13 10.24 1.40
CA PHE A 207 -8.18 9.25 1.53
C PHE A 207 -9.54 9.92 1.73
N LEU A 208 -10.51 9.52 0.94
CA LEU A 208 -11.93 9.85 1.14
C LEU A 208 -12.61 8.61 1.70
N ILE A 209 -13.01 8.66 2.97
CA ILE A 209 -13.56 7.52 3.71
C ILE A 209 -14.96 7.89 4.21
N ASN A 210 -16.01 7.30 3.61
CA ASN A 210 -17.42 7.54 3.96
C ASN A 210 -17.76 9.03 4.25
N GLY A 211 -17.24 9.93 3.42
CA GLY A 211 -17.57 11.36 3.45
C GLY A 211 -16.66 12.21 4.31
N LYS A 212 -15.55 11.63 4.79
CA LYS A 212 -14.49 12.33 5.51
C LYS A 212 -13.19 12.27 4.70
N ARG A 213 -12.49 13.40 4.61
CA ARG A 213 -11.17 13.50 3.96
C ARG A 213 -10.04 13.43 4.99
N TYR A 214 -9.01 12.67 4.68
CA TYR A 214 -7.79 12.50 5.48
C TYR A 214 -6.58 12.56 4.56
N SER A 215 -5.50 13.22 4.95
CA SER A 215 -4.26 13.23 4.17
C SER A 215 -3.09 12.60 4.93
N GLY A 216 -2.07 12.21 4.16
CA GLY A 216 -0.88 11.56 4.69
C GLY A 216 -0.99 10.04 4.74
N ASP A 217 0.16 9.39 4.72
CA ASP A 217 0.31 7.94 4.76
C ASP A 217 0.01 7.40 6.16
N MET A 218 -1.27 7.10 6.40
CA MET A 218 -1.75 6.58 7.68
C MET A 218 -1.09 5.25 8.04
N SER A 219 -0.81 5.06 9.33
CA SER A 219 -0.45 3.75 9.88
C SER A 219 -1.63 2.78 9.85
N VAL A 220 -1.32 1.48 9.96
CA VAL A 220 -2.33 0.41 10.11
C VAL A 220 -3.30 0.73 11.24
N ASP A 221 -2.79 1.17 12.39
CA ASP A 221 -3.62 1.47 13.56
C ASP A 221 -4.55 2.66 13.32
N SER A 222 -4.05 3.73 12.70
CA SER A 222 -4.85 4.93 12.40
C SER A 222 -5.96 4.62 11.41
N MET A 223 -5.65 3.92 10.32
CA MET A 223 -6.65 3.55 9.32
C MET A 223 -7.63 2.51 9.89
N SER A 224 -7.16 1.55 10.70
CA SER A 224 -8.03 0.60 11.41
C SER A 224 -9.02 1.32 12.33
N ALA A 225 -8.57 2.29 13.12
CA ALA A 225 -9.43 3.04 14.03
C ALA A 225 -10.54 3.80 13.29
N ILE A 226 -10.24 4.36 12.11
CA ILE A 226 -11.26 4.99 11.25
C ILE A 226 -12.27 3.95 10.76
N ILE A 227 -11.79 2.85 10.17
CA ILE A 227 -12.64 1.80 9.61
C ILE A 227 -13.53 1.19 10.70
N ASP A 228 -12.96 0.83 11.84
CA ASP A 228 -13.66 0.20 12.96
C ASP A 228 -14.77 1.11 13.51
N SER A 229 -14.60 2.44 13.48
CA SER A 229 -15.63 3.40 13.89
C SER A 229 -16.85 3.47 12.94
N MET A 230 -16.74 2.87 11.75
CA MET A 230 -17.76 2.91 10.69
C MET A 230 -18.41 1.55 10.43
N LEU A 231 -17.84 0.46 10.98
CA LEU A 231 -18.38 -0.90 10.88
C LEU A 231 -19.59 -1.15 11.78
#